data_AF-A0A9P5KWC9-F1
#
_entry.id   AF-A0A9P5KWC9-F1
#
_cell.length_a   1.000
_cell.length_b   1.000
_cell.length_c   1.000
_cell.angle_alpha   90.00
_cell.angle_beta   90.00
_cell.angle_gamma   90.00
#
_symmetry.space_group_name_H-M   'P 1'
#
loop_
_entity.id
_entity.type
_entity.pdbx_description
1 polymer ?
#
loop_
_entity_poly.entity_id
_entity_poly.type
_entity_poly.pdbx_seq_one_letter_code
_entity_poly.pdbx_strand_id
1 'polypeptide(L)'
;MAGLSGSSNLVASSISCVINVVMTVPALLFMDRIGRRPLLIGGSISLTIWWSVCAGLMGGYGAPAPPGGLNSIAEQSWLITGAPAKVVIACSYLIVASFAPTWGPIEWVYPSELFPLRLRGKAAALSTASNWAFNFALSYFIPPAFVNITWKTYVIFAVFAFAMTLHVFFVFPETSGRTLEEVEDAFNGIKLAWRMGKDKHQDEGRTLKHGPGQTERGEAMHLENGLESI
;
A
#
# COMPACT_ATOMS: atom_id res chain seq x y z
N MET A 1 17.68 -4.07 19.77
CA MET A 1 18.02 -5.17 18.84
C MET A 1 19.17 -4.85 17.86
N ALA A 2 19.60 -3.59 17.66
CA ALA A 2 20.78 -3.26 16.83
C ALA A 2 21.98 -2.71 17.62
N GLY A 3 22.08 -2.98 18.92
CA GLY A 3 23.22 -2.58 19.75
C GLY A 3 23.37 -1.07 20.03
N LEU A 4 22.33 -0.26 19.82
CA LEU A 4 22.37 1.19 20.07
C LEU A 4 21.88 1.50 21.51
N SER A 5 22.74 2.09 22.35
CA SER A 5 22.40 2.55 23.70
C SER A 5 22.11 4.06 23.75
N GLY A 6 21.18 4.48 24.61
CA GLY A 6 20.87 5.90 24.89
C GLY A 6 20.10 6.65 23.79
N SER A 7 20.42 7.96 23.63
CA SER A 7 19.83 8.91 22.67
C SER A 7 19.86 8.43 21.21
N SER A 8 20.71 7.46 20.88
CA SER A 8 20.82 6.85 19.56
C SER A 8 19.55 6.11 19.12
N ASN A 9 18.78 5.49 20.02
CA ASN A 9 17.49 4.88 19.66
C ASN A 9 16.45 5.96 19.33
N LEU A 10 16.47 7.08 20.05
CA LEU A 10 15.59 8.21 19.76
C LEU A 10 15.96 8.83 18.41
N VAL A 11 17.25 9.04 18.15
CA VAL A 11 17.75 9.53 16.86
C VAL A 11 17.37 8.58 15.72
N ALA A 12 17.54 7.26 15.89
CA ALA A 12 17.18 6.29 14.88
C ALA A 12 15.68 6.32 14.55
N SER A 13 14.82 6.45 15.57
CA SER A 13 13.37 6.63 15.39
C SER A 13 13.02 7.97 14.73
N SER A 14 13.70 9.06 15.11
CA SER A 14 13.50 10.37 14.49
C SER A 14 13.87 10.38 13.01
N ILE A 15 14.94 9.70 12.61
CA ILE A 15 15.31 9.55 11.19
C ILE A 15 14.19 8.86 10.41
N SER A 16 13.63 7.76 10.94
CA SER A 16 12.47 7.10 10.32
C SER A 16 11.27 8.04 10.18
N CYS A 17 10.99 8.88 11.18
CA CYS A 17 9.92 9.88 11.07
C CYS A 17 10.18 10.90 9.96
N VAL A 18 11.41 11.41 9.84
CA VAL A 18 11.79 12.34 8.76
C VAL A 18 11.65 11.68 7.40
N ILE A 19 12.14 10.45 7.23
CA ILE A 19 12.01 9.68 5.99
C ILE A 19 10.54 9.51 5.63
N ASN A 20 9.68 9.16 6.61
CA ASN A 20 8.25 9.00 6.38
C ASN A 20 7.62 10.28 5.83
N VAL A 21 7.87 11.42 6.47
CA VAL A 21 7.35 12.73 6.03
C VAL A 21 7.86 13.08 4.63
N VAL A 22 9.17 12.97 4.40
CA VAL A 22 9.79 13.32 3.11
C VAL A 22 9.28 12.44 1.99
N MET A 23 9.13 11.13 2.22
CA MET A 23 8.66 10.19 1.21
C MET A 23 7.15 10.28 0.96
N THR A 24 6.37 10.81 1.91
CA THR A 24 4.94 11.04 1.72
C THR A 24 4.66 12.19 0.75
N VAL A 25 5.54 13.20 0.68
CA VAL A 25 5.35 14.36 -0.22
C VAL A 25 5.31 13.96 -1.71
N PRO A 26 6.26 13.18 -2.25
CA PRO A 26 6.16 12.65 -3.61
C PRO A 26 4.88 11.85 -3.85
N ALA A 27 4.40 11.08 -2.87
CA ALA A 27 3.16 10.32 -3.06
C ALA A 27 1.96 11.22 -3.28
N LEU A 28 1.81 12.30 -2.51
CA LEU A 28 0.73 13.26 -2.72
C LEU A 28 0.77 13.89 -4.12
N LEU A 29 1.96 14.07 -4.70
CA LEU A 29 2.13 14.70 -6.02
C LEU A 29 1.98 13.72 -7.19
N PHE A 30 2.40 12.46 -7.02
CA PHE A 30 2.51 11.49 -8.11
C PHE A 30 1.46 10.38 -8.06
N MET A 31 0.76 10.19 -6.93
CA MET A 31 -0.23 9.11 -6.78
C MET A 31 -1.35 9.21 -7.81
N ASP A 32 -1.84 10.41 -8.08
CA ASP A 32 -2.91 10.60 -9.06
C ASP A 32 -2.49 10.33 -10.50
N ARG A 33 -1.19 10.45 -10.80
CA ARG A 33 -0.65 10.20 -12.14
C ARG A 33 -0.34 8.72 -12.40
N ILE A 34 0.19 8.02 -11.40
CA ILE A 34 0.63 6.62 -11.55
C ILE A 34 -0.55 5.65 -11.41
N GLY A 35 -1.55 6.02 -10.61
CA GLY A 35 -2.67 5.16 -10.28
C GLY A 35 -2.43 4.33 -9.02
N ARG A 36 -3.52 3.82 -8.44
CA ARG A 36 -3.49 3.26 -7.08
C ARG A 36 -2.92 1.84 -7.10
N ARG A 37 -3.28 1.02 -8.10
CA ARG A 37 -2.91 -0.40 -8.14
C ARG A 37 -1.41 -0.63 -8.37
N PRO A 38 -0.73 0.04 -9.34
CA PRO A 38 0.71 -0.12 -9.52
C PRO A 38 1.52 0.30 -8.28
N LEU A 39 1.08 1.35 -7.59
CA LEU A 39 1.73 1.82 -6.35
C LEU A 39 1.57 0.82 -5.21
N LEU A 40 0.37 0.27 -5.00
CA LEU A 40 0.15 -0.75 -3.98
C LEU A 40 0.95 -2.03 -4.24
N ILE A 41 1.01 -2.50 -5.50
CA ILE A 41 1.78 -3.68 -5.90
C ILE A 41 3.29 -3.43 -5.76
N GLY A 42 3.79 -2.31 -6.28
CA GLY A 42 5.21 -1.97 -6.18
C GLY A 42 5.66 -1.80 -4.73
N GLY A 43 4.82 -1.15 -3.91
CA GLY A 43 5.03 -1.00 -2.48
C GLY A 43 5.04 -2.34 -1.75
N SER A 44 4.05 -3.21 -2.01
CA SER A 44 3.96 -4.51 -1.33
C SER A 44 5.12 -5.44 -1.69
N ILE A 45 5.54 -5.47 -2.96
CA ILE A 45 6.72 -6.22 -3.41
C ILE A 45 7.98 -5.73 -2.69
N SER A 46 8.17 -4.41 -2.64
CA SER A 46 9.33 -3.81 -1.95
C SER A 46 9.34 -4.18 -0.47
N LEU A 47 8.18 -4.11 0.20
CA LEU A 47 8.04 -4.53 1.59
C LEU A 47 8.36 -6.02 1.78
N THR A 48 7.88 -6.90 0.90
CA THR A 48 8.22 -8.32 0.94
C THR A 48 9.73 -8.52 0.85
N ILE A 49 10.41 -7.84 -0.08
CA ILE A 49 11.86 -7.94 -0.26
C ILE A 49 12.58 -7.51 1.02
N TRP A 50 12.27 -6.33 1.55
CA TRP A 50 12.99 -5.80 2.72
C TRP A 50 12.74 -6.62 3.99
N TRP A 51 11.51 -7.09 4.23
CA TRP A 51 11.22 -7.98 5.36
C TRP A 51 11.90 -9.34 5.20
N SER A 52 11.99 -9.88 3.98
CA SER A 52 12.70 -11.14 3.70
C SER A 52 14.20 -11.00 3.92
N VAL A 53 14.80 -9.88 3.51
CA VAL A 53 16.22 -9.58 3.76
C VAL A 53 16.49 -9.44 5.26
N CYS A 54 15.64 -8.71 5.99
CA CYS A 54 15.74 -8.62 7.46
C CYS A 54 15.65 -10.00 8.12
N ALA A 55 14.70 -10.83 7.71
CA ALA A 55 14.54 -12.19 8.22
C ALA A 55 15.77 -13.07 7.94
N GLY A 56 16.30 -13.03 6.70
CA GLY A 56 17.48 -13.79 6.30
C GLY A 56 18.74 -13.38 7.05
N LEU A 57 18.98 -12.07 7.21
CA LEU A 57 20.12 -11.55 7.96
C LEU A 57 20.03 -11.85 9.45
N MET A 58 18.83 -11.69 10.04
CA MET A 58 18.60 -12.01 11.44
C MET A 58 18.75 -13.51 11.72
N GLY A 59 18.29 -14.37 10.81
CA GLY A 59 18.44 -15.83 10.93
C GLY A 59 19.86 -16.33 10.67
N GLY A 60 20.61 -15.71 9.75
CA GLY A 60 21.95 -16.16 9.37
C GLY A 60 23.10 -15.59 10.20
N TYR A 61 22.97 -14.36 10.71
CA TYR A 61 24.05 -13.64 11.41
C TYR A 61 23.67 -13.16 12.80
N GLY A 62 22.42 -13.38 13.23
CA GLY A 62 21.99 -13.01 14.57
C GLY A 62 22.30 -14.09 15.60
N ALA A 63 22.53 -13.67 16.84
CA ALA A 63 22.77 -14.52 17.98
C ALA A 63 21.70 -14.25 19.06
N PRO A 64 21.35 -15.26 19.89
CA PRO A 64 20.45 -15.06 21.01
C PRO A 64 21.06 -14.04 21.99
N ALA A 65 20.25 -13.09 22.44
CA ALA A 65 20.66 -12.14 23.46
C ALA A 65 20.80 -12.84 24.83
N PRO A 66 21.58 -12.26 25.78
CA PRO A 66 21.72 -12.80 27.13
C PRO A 66 20.35 -13.00 27.83
N PRO A 67 20.24 -13.95 28.78
CA PRO A 67 19.00 -14.17 29.53
C PRO A 67 18.54 -12.88 30.23
N GLY A 68 17.30 -12.43 29.93
CA GLY A 68 16.77 -11.14 30.39
C GLY A 68 16.77 -10.03 29.33
N GLY A 69 17.24 -10.31 28.12
CA GLY A 69 17.25 -9.37 27.01
C GLY A 69 18.34 -8.30 27.12
N LEU A 70 18.55 -7.54 26.03
CA LEU A 70 19.54 -6.48 26.02
C LEU A 70 19.06 -5.28 26.87
N ASN A 71 19.85 -4.84 27.86
CA ASN A 71 19.51 -3.75 28.79
C ASN A 71 18.25 -4.01 29.65
N SER A 72 17.98 -5.26 30.05
CA SER A 72 16.81 -5.66 30.85
C SER A 72 15.45 -5.49 30.15
N ILE A 73 15.46 -5.41 28.81
CA ILE A 73 14.26 -5.36 27.97
C ILE A 73 14.10 -6.73 27.31
N ALA A 74 13.15 -7.53 27.80
CA ALA A 74 12.93 -8.92 27.37
C ALA A 74 12.66 -9.05 25.86
N GLU A 75 12.05 -8.02 25.27
CA GLU A 75 11.70 -7.92 23.85
C GLU A 75 12.94 -7.81 22.95
N GLN A 76 14.11 -7.44 23.50
CA GLN A 76 15.39 -7.42 22.78
C GLN A 76 16.12 -8.76 22.93
N SER A 77 15.46 -9.83 22.51
CA SER A 77 15.91 -11.23 22.64
C SER A 77 16.90 -11.68 21.56
N TRP A 78 17.06 -10.90 20.49
CA TRP A 78 17.94 -11.22 19.37
C TRP A 78 18.90 -10.07 19.09
N LEU A 79 20.19 -10.40 19.00
CA LEU A 79 21.26 -9.44 18.80
C LEU A 79 21.98 -9.72 17.49
N ILE A 80 22.15 -8.67 16.69
CA ILE A 80 23.03 -8.68 15.53
C ILE A 80 24.11 -7.61 15.71
N THR A 81 25.37 -7.95 15.45
CA THR A 81 26.52 -7.03 15.60
C THR A 81 27.34 -6.98 14.31
N GLY A 82 28.13 -5.92 14.15
CA GLY A 82 29.03 -5.75 13.00
C GLY A 82 28.33 -5.22 11.74
N ALA A 83 28.90 -5.55 10.57
CA ALA A 83 28.38 -5.10 9.27
C ALA A 83 26.92 -5.51 8.98
N PRO A 84 26.46 -6.74 9.32
CA PRO A 84 25.07 -7.14 9.11
C PRO A 84 24.04 -6.27 9.85
N ALA A 85 24.39 -5.74 11.03
CA ALA A 85 23.50 -4.87 11.79
C ALA A 85 23.21 -3.53 11.07
N LYS A 86 24.22 -2.98 10.37
CA LYS A 86 24.04 -1.76 9.57
C LYS A 86 23.08 -1.99 8.41
N VAL A 87 23.13 -3.18 7.80
CA VAL A 87 22.22 -3.55 6.70
C VAL A 87 20.79 -3.69 7.22
N VAL A 88 20.58 -4.33 8.38
CA VAL A 88 19.24 -4.42 8.99
C VAL A 88 18.66 -3.04 9.31
N ILE A 89 19.48 -2.11 9.82
CA ILE A 89 19.07 -0.71 10.04
C ILE A 89 18.74 -0.01 8.71
N ALA A 90 19.55 -0.18 7.66
CA ALA A 90 19.24 0.39 6.36
C ALA A 90 17.94 -0.19 5.78
N CYS A 91 17.72 -1.50 5.91
CA CYS A 91 16.48 -2.15 5.50
C CYS A 91 15.26 -1.65 6.28
N SER A 92 15.37 -1.36 7.58
CA SER A 92 14.25 -0.79 8.34
C SER A 92 13.87 0.60 7.84
N TYR A 93 14.84 1.43 7.45
CA TYR A 93 14.57 2.71 6.79
C TYR A 93 13.96 2.54 5.41
N LEU A 94 14.43 1.57 4.62
CA LEU A 94 13.86 1.27 3.30
C LEU A 94 12.43 0.72 3.37
N ILE A 95 12.08 -0.03 4.43
CA ILE A 95 10.70 -0.45 4.71
C ILE A 95 9.82 0.78 4.88
N VAL A 96 10.22 1.74 5.73
CA VAL A 96 9.47 2.99 5.95
C VAL A 96 9.40 3.81 4.66
N ALA A 97 10.53 3.95 3.96
CA ALA A 97 10.60 4.71 2.72
C ALA A 97 9.76 4.10 1.57
N SER A 98 9.55 2.78 1.58
CA SER A 98 8.69 2.10 0.61
C SER A 98 7.21 2.16 1.02
N PHE A 99 6.92 2.05 2.33
CA PHE A 99 5.56 2.10 2.87
C PHE A 99 4.95 3.49 2.72
N ALA A 100 5.69 4.53 3.14
CA ALA A 100 5.22 5.91 3.22
C ALA A 100 4.58 6.43 1.91
N PRO A 101 5.18 6.24 0.71
CA PRO A 101 4.58 6.75 -0.51
C PRO A 101 3.48 5.86 -1.10
N THR A 102 3.36 4.61 -0.67
CA THR A 102 2.41 3.66 -1.27
C THR A 102 1.27 3.36 -0.30
N TRP A 103 1.55 2.61 0.76
CA TRP A 103 0.55 2.02 1.63
C TRP A 103 0.14 2.95 2.77
N GLY A 104 0.80 4.09 2.95
CA GLY A 104 0.53 5.07 4.01
C GLY A 104 -0.52 6.15 3.69
N PRO A 105 -0.71 6.55 2.42
CA PRO A 105 -1.85 7.40 2.05
C PRO A 105 -2.94 6.65 1.26
N ILE A 106 -2.59 5.62 0.48
CA ILE A 106 -3.55 4.93 -0.39
C ILE A 106 -4.56 4.12 0.44
N GLU A 107 -4.18 3.56 1.58
CA GLU A 107 -5.09 2.81 2.45
C GLU A 107 -6.23 3.66 3.02
N TRP A 108 -6.03 4.97 3.17
CA TRP A 108 -7.07 5.91 3.63
C TRP A 108 -7.97 6.38 2.48
N VAL A 109 -7.41 6.54 1.28
CA VAL A 109 -8.14 7.05 0.12
C VAL A 109 -8.92 5.92 -0.57
N TYR A 110 -8.31 4.75 -0.73
CA TYR A 110 -8.84 3.65 -1.54
C TYR A 110 -10.21 3.13 -1.08
N PRO A 111 -10.52 2.94 0.23
CA PRO A 111 -11.87 2.58 0.65
C PRO A 111 -12.91 3.60 0.21
N SER A 112 -12.60 4.89 0.24
CA SER A 112 -13.56 5.93 -0.16
C SER A 112 -13.87 5.92 -1.66
N GLU A 113 -12.92 5.45 -2.48
CA GLU A 113 -13.07 5.25 -3.93
C GLU A 113 -13.82 3.95 -4.27
N LEU A 114 -13.74 2.93 -3.40
CA LEU A 114 -14.33 1.61 -3.64
C LEU A 114 -15.83 1.55 -3.37
N PHE A 115 -16.29 2.27 -2.34
CA PHE A 115 -17.68 2.14 -1.86
C PHE A 115 -18.62 3.16 -2.50
N PRO A 116 -19.85 2.75 -2.85
CA PRO A 116 -20.86 3.64 -3.39
C PRO A 116 -21.27 4.70 -2.36
N LEU A 117 -21.70 5.87 -2.85
CA LEU A 117 -21.99 7.05 -2.04
C LEU A 117 -22.89 6.76 -0.83
N ARG A 118 -23.89 5.88 -1.01
CA ARG A 118 -24.87 5.52 0.04
C ARG A 118 -24.27 4.74 1.20
N LEU A 119 -23.22 3.95 0.97
CA LEU A 119 -22.61 3.07 1.98
C LEU A 119 -21.24 3.54 2.45
N ARG A 120 -20.66 4.56 1.80
CA ARG A 120 -19.32 5.08 2.08
C ARG A 120 -19.08 5.38 3.56
N GLY A 121 -20.01 6.03 4.23
CA GLY A 121 -19.85 6.37 5.65
C GLY A 121 -19.72 5.14 6.56
N LYS A 122 -20.56 4.12 6.34
CA LYS A 122 -20.51 2.86 7.11
C LYS A 122 -19.26 2.05 6.79
N ALA A 123 -18.86 2.01 5.51
CA ALA A 123 -17.70 1.26 5.07
C ALA A 123 -16.38 1.90 5.53
N ALA A 124 -16.28 3.24 5.51
CA ALA A 124 -15.15 3.98 6.05
C ALA A 124 -15.02 3.78 7.57
N ALA A 125 -16.14 3.79 8.30
CA ALA A 125 -16.15 3.51 9.74
C ALA A 125 -15.66 2.08 10.04
N LEU A 126 -16.13 1.07 9.30
CA LEU A 126 -15.69 -0.31 9.46
C LEU A 126 -14.21 -0.49 9.11
N SER A 127 -13.75 0.09 7.99
CA SER A 127 -12.34 0.06 7.58
C SER A 127 -11.43 0.67 8.65
N THR A 128 -11.81 1.83 9.19
CA THR A 128 -11.05 2.52 10.25
C THR A 128 -11.07 1.70 11.55
N ALA A 129 -12.22 1.15 11.94
CA ALA A 129 -12.33 0.31 13.13
C ALA A 129 -11.47 -0.97 13.00
N SER A 130 -11.47 -1.62 11.84
CA SER A 130 -10.60 -2.75 11.55
C SER A 130 -9.12 -2.34 11.63
N ASN A 131 -8.73 -1.20 11.05
CA ASN A 131 -7.36 -0.69 11.13
C ASN A 131 -6.89 -0.53 12.59
N TRP A 132 -7.69 0.13 13.44
CA TRP A 132 -7.36 0.30 14.85
C TRP A 132 -7.36 -1.02 15.64
N ALA A 133 -8.28 -1.94 15.34
CA ALA A 133 -8.30 -3.27 15.97
C ALA A 133 -7.03 -4.07 15.65
N PHE A 134 -6.56 -4.04 14.40
CA PHE A 134 -5.31 -4.72 14.01
C PHE A 134 -4.07 -4.01 14.57
N ASN A 135 -4.07 -2.67 14.66
CA ASN A 135 -2.99 -1.94 15.33
C ASN A 135 -2.89 -2.31 16.82
N PHE A 136 -4.03 -2.47 17.51
CA PHE A 136 -4.06 -2.95 18.89
C PHE A 136 -3.53 -4.39 18.98
N ALA A 137 -4.01 -5.29 18.12
CA ALA A 137 -3.56 -6.68 18.09
C ALA A 137 -2.04 -6.77 17.88
N LEU A 138 -1.49 -6.05 16.90
CA LEU A 138 -0.04 -6.02 16.66
C LEU A 138 0.71 -5.47 17.87
N SER A 139 0.24 -4.37 18.46
CA SER A 139 0.90 -3.79 19.64
C SER A 139 0.90 -4.73 20.85
N TYR A 140 -0.13 -5.57 20.98
CA TYR A 140 -0.25 -6.56 22.05
C TYR A 140 0.55 -7.84 21.79
N PHE A 141 0.53 -8.38 20.57
CA PHE A 141 1.12 -9.68 20.26
C PHE A 141 2.58 -9.63 19.81
N ILE A 142 3.04 -8.53 19.22
CA ILE A 142 4.41 -8.42 18.71
C ILE A 142 5.48 -8.43 19.82
N PRO A 143 5.31 -7.74 20.97
CA PRO A 143 6.32 -7.79 22.04
C PRO A 143 6.52 -9.22 22.60
N PRO A 144 5.47 -9.98 22.96
CA PRO A 144 5.63 -11.39 23.34
C PRO A 144 6.18 -12.28 22.23
N ALA A 145 5.87 -11.99 20.96
CA ALA A 145 6.42 -12.72 19.82
C ALA A 145 7.95 -12.56 19.75
N PHE A 146 8.49 -11.36 19.96
CA PHE A 146 9.94 -11.20 20.01
C PHE A 146 10.59 -12.00 21.13
N VAL A 147 9.94 -12.20 22.28
CA VAL A 147 10.49 -13.05 23.36
C VAL A 147 10.49 -14.53 22.96
N ASN A 148 9.37 -15.05 22.45
CA ASN A 148 9.18 -16.49 22.24
C ASN A 148 9.76 -17.01 20.92
N ILE A 149 9.57 -16.26 19.83
CA ILE A 149 9.95 -16.67 18.47
C ILE A 149 11.14 -15.88 17.91
N THR A 150 11.57 -14.82 18.60
CA THR A 150 12.81 -14.05 18.32
C THR A 150 12.87 -13.50 16.89
N TRP A 151 13.84 -13.94 16.08
CA TRP A 151 14.01 -13.52 14.70
C TRP A 151 12.95 -14.05 13.74
N LYS A 152 12.23 -15.12 14.11
CA LYS A 152 11.18 -15.68 13.25
C LYS A 152 9.98 -14.74 13.10
N THR A 153 9.82 -13.74 13.99
CA THR A 153 8.83 -12.67 13.84
C THR A 153 9.01 -11.90 12.51
N TYR A 154 10.25 -11.71 12.06
CA TYR A 154 10.54 -11.07 10.76
C TYR A 154 10.06 -11.92 9.58
N VAL A 155 10.11 -13.25 9.69
CA VAL A 155 9.59 -14.17 8.68
C VAL A 155 8.07 -14.06 8.58
N ILE A 156 7.38 -13.94 9.73
CA ILE A 156 5.93 -13.73 9.76
C ILE A 156 5.57 -12.45 8.98
N PHE A 157 6.25 -11.34 9.25
CA PHE A 157 6.03 -10.09 8.50
C PHE A 157 6.30 -10.24 7.00
N ALA A 158 7.35 -10.97 6.61
CA ALA A 158 7.65 -11.24 5.20
C ALA A 158 6.53 -12.04 4.50
N VAL A 159 6.00 -13.07 5.16
CA VAL A 159 4.90 -13.89 4.65
C VAL A 159 3.61 -13.07 4.51
N PHE A 160 3.27 -12.25 5.51
CA PHE A 160 2.11 -11.37 5.42
C PHE A 160 2.27 -10.29 4.33
N ALA A 161 3.47 -9.71 4.16
CA ALA A 161 3.74 -8.78 3.06
C ALA A 161 3.61 -9.46 1.69
N PHE A 162 4.04 -10.72 1.56
CA PHE A 162 3.86 -11.49 0.34
C PHE A 162 2.38 -11.81 0.07
N ALA A 163 1.64 -12.26 1.09
CA ALA A 163 0.21 -12.51 0.99
C ALA A 163 -0.56 -11.23 0.60
N MET A 164 -0.15 -10.09 1.16
CA MET A 164 -0.67 -8.76 0.79
C MET A 164 -0.41 -8.44 -0.69
N THR A 165 0.79 -8.74 -1.20
CA THR A 165 1.10 -8.58 -2.64
C THR A 165 0.17 -9.41 -3.52
N LEU A 166 -0.05 -10.68 -3.18
CA LEU A 166 -0.99 -11.53 -3.92
C LEU A 166 -2.42 -11.00 -3.83
N HIS A 167 -2.84 -10.57 -2.65
CA HIS A 167 -4.18 -10.05 -2.43
C HIS A 167 -4.44 -8.80 -3.28
N VAL A 168 -3.52 -7.83 -3.30
CA VAL A 168 -3.64 -6.65 -4.16
C VAL A 168 -3.64 -7.03 -5.64
N PHE A 169 -2.77 -7.96 -6.04
CA PHE A 169 -2.68 -8.34 -7.45
C PHE A 169 -4.00 -8.91 -8.00
N PHE A 170 -4.67 -9.77 -7.22
CA PHE A 170 -5.90 -10.46 -7.64
C PHE A 170 -7.19 -9.73 -7.31
N VAL A 171 -7.27 -9.04 -6.17
CA VAL A 171 -8.53 -8.54 -5.62
C VAL A 171 -8.72 -7.04 -5.86
N PHE A 172 -7.64 -6.25 -5.99
CA PHE A 172 -7.76 -4.80 -6.04
C PHE A 172 -7.94 -4.30 -7.47
N PRO A 173 -9.11 -3.73 -7.85
CA PRO A 173 -9.28 -3.04 -9.12
C PRO A 173 -8.50 -1.71 -9.16
N GLU A 174 -8.24 -1.21 -10.37
CA GLU A 174 -7.72 0.15 -10.54
C GLU A 174 -8.86 1.17 -10.43
N THR A 175 -8.72 2.13 -9.51
CA THR A 175 -9.70 3.18 -9.22
C THR A 175 -9.31 4.56 -9.78
N SER A 176 -8.06 4.72 -10.26
CA SER A 176 -7.55 6.04 -10.67
C SER A 176 -8.25 6.62 -11.91
N GLY A 177 -8.85 7.80 -11.74
CA GLY A 177 -9.49 8.56 -12.80
C GLY A 177 -10.78 7.93 -13.34
N ARG A 178 -11.48 7.15 -12.51
CA ARG A 178 -12.81 6.60 -12.79
C ARG A 178 -13.86 7.29 -11.92
N THR A 179 -15.09 7.36 -12.40
CA THR A 179 -16.21 7.83 -11.57
C THR A 179 -16.61 6.75 -10.57
N LEU A 180 -17.28 7.15 -9.50
CA LEU A 180 -17.77 6.22 -8.47
C LEU A 180 -18.78 5.21 -9.04
N GLU A 181 -19.55 5.63 -10.04
CA GLU A 181 -20.54 4.81 -10.74
C GLU A 181 -19.86 3.73 -11.60
N GLU A 182 -18.77 4.08 -12.30
CA GLU A 182 -17.99 3.12 -13.09
C GLU A 182 -17.33 2.05 -12.21
N VAL A 183 -16.93 2.40 -10.99
CA VAL A 183 -16.39 1.45 -10.00
C VAL A 183 -17.51 0.54 -9.49
N GLU A 184 -18.71 1.08 -9.22
CA GLU A 184 -19.89 0.29 -8.80
C GLU A 184 -20.32 -0.70 -9.89
N ASP A 185 -20.38 -0.28 -11.15
CA ASP A 185 -20.69 -1.14 -12.29
C ASP A 185 -19.66 -2.26 -12.49
N ALA A 186 -18.40 -2.02 -12.14
CA ALA A 186 -17.35 -3.03 -12.18
C ALA A 186 -17.50 -4.12 -11.12
N PHE A 187 -18.11 -3.80 -9.97
CA PHE A 187 -18.45 -4.79 -8.94
C PHE A 187 -19.76 -5.53 -9.24
N ASN A 188 -20.69 -4.87 -9.94
CA ASN A 188 -21.98 -5.47 -10.33
C ASN A 188 -21.86 -6.35 -11.58
N GLY A 189 -20.98 -6.00 -12.53
CA GLY A 189 -20.57 -6.88 -13.62
C GLY A 189 -19.51 -7.86 -13.15
N ILE A 190 -19.51 -9.11 -13.62
CA ILE A 190 -18.46 -10.11 -13.35
C ILE A 190 -17.17 -9.72 -14.11
N LYS A 191 -16.62 -8.53 -13.86
CA LYS A 191 -15.35 -8.07 -14.42
C LYS A 191 -14.28 -8.22 -13.36
N LEU A 192 -13.36 -9.15 -13.60
CA LEU A 192 -12.30 -9.43 -12.65
C LEU A 192 -11.35 -8.22 -12.52
N ALA A 193 -10.96 -7.91 -11.28
CA ALA A 193 -10.20 -6.71 -10.90
C ALA A 193 -8.94 -6.44 -11.76
N TRP A 194 -8.30 -7.48 -12.30
CA TRP A 194 -7.11 -7.34 -13.17
C TRP A 194 -7.41 -6.94 -14.63
N ARG A 195 -8.66 -7.07 -15.10
CA ARG A 195 -9.07 -6.65 -16.45
C ARG A 195 -9.45 -5.16 -16.52
N MET A 196 -9.81 -4.57 -15.38
CA MET A 196 -10.20 -3.16 -15.26
C MET A 196 -9.12 -2.17 -15.70
N GLY A 197 -7.83 -2.52 -15.58
CA GLY A 197 -6.73 -1.67 -16.03
C GLY A 197 -6.60 -1.57 -17.56
N LYS A 198 -7.11 -2.54 -18.32
CA LYS A 198 -6.96 -2.57 -19.79
C LYS A 198 -8.04 -1.79 -20.54
N ASP A 199 -9.23 -1.67 -19.96
CA ASP A 199 -10.39 -1.06 -20.63
C ASP A 199 -10.21 0.46 -20.86
N LYS A 200 -9.40 1.15 -20.03
CA LYS A 200 -9.18 2.61 -20.15
C LYS A 200 -8.60 3.00 -21.53
N HIS A 201 -7.65 2.22 -22.05
CA HIS A 201 -7.09 2.45 -23.38
C HIS A 201 -8.07 2.16 -24.52
N GLN A 202 -9.09 1.32 -24.28
CA GLN A 202 -10.06 0.93 -25.29
C GLN A 202 -11.23 1.93 -25.38
N ASP A 203 -11.64 2.50 -24.25
CA ASP A 203 -12.68 3.55 -24.19
C ASP A 203 -12.13 4.94 -24.56
N GLU A 204 -10.89 5.30 -24.21
CA GLU A 204 -10.20 6.49 -24.76
C GLU A 204 -10.05 6.37 -26.28
N GLY A 205 -9.72 5.18 -26.79
CA GLY A 205 -9.67 4.92 -28.24
C GLY A 205 -11.04 4.96 -28.94
N ARG A 206 -12.15 4.78 -28.23
CA ARG A 206 -13.52 4.92 -28.77
C ARG A 206 -14.01 6.36 -28.72
N THR A 207 -13.76 7.07 -27.62
CA THR A 207 -14.10 8.50 -27.46
C THR A 207 -13.27 9.39 -28.38
N LEU A 208 -12.00 9.07 -28.64
CA LEU A 208 -11.19 9.76 -29.65
C LEU A 208 -11.64 9.49 -31.10
N LYS A 209 -12.27 8.34 -31.36
CA LYS A 209 -12.89 8.04 -32.67
C LYS A 209 -14.25 8.73 -32.86
N HIS A 210 -14.96 9.03 -31.77
CA HIS A 210 -16.21 9.79 -31.74
C HIS A 210 -15.95 11.20 -31.19
N GLY A 211 -15.02 11.92 -31.81
CA GLY A 211 -14.82 13.34 -31.50
C GLY A 211 -16.12 14.14 -31.73
N PRO A 212 -16.29 15.29 -31.05
CA PRO A 212 -17.55 16.07 -31.02
C PRO A 212 -18.11 16.47 -32.40
N GLY A 213 -17.31 16.40 -33.46
CA GLY A 213 -17.72 16.74 -34.82
C GLY A 213 -18.65 15.73 -35.52
N GLN A 214 -18.90 14.53 -34.98
CA GLN A 214 -19.89 13.60 -35.58
C GLN A 214 -21.31 13.80 -35.04
N THR A 215 -21.46 14.17 -33.76
CA THR A 215 -22.77 14.40 -33.15
C THR A 215 -23.38 15.72 -33.66
N GLU A 216 -22.59 16.79 -33.76
CA GLU A 216 -23.07 18.09 -34.28
C GLU A 216 -23.43 18.03 -35.77
N ARG A 217 -22.73 17.19 -36.56
CA ARG A 217 -23.01 17.04 -38.00
C ARG A 217 -24.27 16.21 -38.27
N GLY A 218 -24.62 15.29 -37.36
CA GLY A 218 -25.89 14.56 -37.40
C GLY A 218 -27.09 15.43 -37.04
N GLU A 219 -26.96 16.26 -35.98
CA GLU A 219 -28.01 17.21 -35.59
C GLU A 219 -28.22 18.30 -36.64
N ALA A 220 -27.15 18.85 -37.24
CA ALA A 220 -27.27 19.83 -38.32
C ALA A 220 -27.97 19.27 -39.57
N MET A 221 -27.67 18.02 -39.95
CA MET A 221 -28.30 17.36 -41.10
C MET A 221 -29.79 17.04 -40.85
N HIS A 222 -30.17 16.74 -39.60
CA HIS A 222 -31.57 16.55 -39.24
C HIS A 222 -32.38 17.85 -39.24
N LEU A 223 -31.76 18.98 -38.89
CA LEU A 223 -32.39 20.30 -38.95
C LEU A 223 -32.54 20.80 -40.39
N GLU A 224 -31.55 20.56 -41.26
CA GLU A 224 -31.59 20.95 -42.67
C GLU A 224 -32.69 20.17 -43.43
N ASN A 225 -32.80 18.86 -43.21
CA ASN A 225 -33.85 18.03 -43.81
C ASN A 225 -35.28 18.36 -43.30
N GLY A 226 -35.41 18.91 -42.09
CA GLY A 226 -36.71 19.35 -41.55
C GLY A 226 -37.18 20.70 -42.08
N LEU A 227 -36.26 21.52 -42.61
CA LEU A 227 -36.56 22.83 -43.19
C LEU A 227 -36.89 22.74 -44.69
N GLU A 228 -36.42 21.71 -45.40
CA GLU A 228 -36.80 21.46 -46.80
C GLU A 228 -38.19 20.77 -46.96
N SER A 229 -38.82 20.36 -45.86
CA SER A 229 -40.12 19.68 -45.86
C SER A 229 -41.34 20.58 -45.54
N ILE A 230 -41.18 21.90 -45.60
CA ILE A 230 -42.25 22.91 -45.45
C ILE A 230 -42.33 23.74 -46.73
#